data_AF-A0A1Y6K963-F1
#
_entry.id   AF-A0A1Y6K963-F1
#
_cell.length_a   1.000
_cell.length_b   1.000
_cell.length_c   1.000
_cell.angle_alpha   90.00
_cell.angle_beta   90.00
_cell.angle_gamma   90.00
#
_symmetry.space_group_name_H-M   'P 1'
#
loop_
_entity.id
_entity.type
_entity.pdbx_description
1 polymer ?
#
loop_
_entity_poly.entity_id
_entity_poly.type
_entity_poly.pdbx_seq_one_letter_code
_entity_poly.pdbx_strand_id
1 'polypeptide(L)'
;MDPVYNQPMPELQPTPHSPDRYRRPKRSLPLILIGLVFALWTVLGWLRFFGALARRELIVSLVGPGIHAYLLLAGLAWGLLGLPVLWALTFRSHWAPLALQPAAALYPVLYWLERILLWRDPGAHRNWPLMLLLTIAWVGLVFWGLRSAQSSGFFNRKHDNTGGG
;
A
#
# COMPACT_ATOMS: atom_id res chain seq x y z
N MET A 1 79.63 9.52 -10.83
CA MET A 1 78.70 9.77 -11.96
C MET A 1 77.87 8.51 -12.08
N ASP A 2 76.79 8.46 -11.32
CA ASP A 2 75.99 7.25 -11.20
C ASP A 2 74.90 7.26 -12.28
N PRO A 3 74.70 6.14 -13.00
CA PRO A 3 73.69 6.05 -14.04
C PRO A 3 72.30 6.18 -13.42
N VAL A 4 71.61 7.25 -13.79
CA VAL A 4 70.20 7.51 -13.45
C VAL A 4 69.37 6.36 -14.01
N TYR A 5 68.72 5.63 -13.10
CA TYR A 5 67.92 4.44 -13.38
C TYR A 5 66.78 4.73 -14.38
N ASN A 6 66.80 4.01 -15.50
CA ASN A 6 65.62 3.69 -16.30
C ASN A 6 64.68 2.82 -15.45
N GLN A 7 63.82 3.46 -14.66
CA GLN A 7 62.69 2.78 -14.02
C GLN A 7 61.55 2.70 -15.06
N PRO A 8 61.11 1.49 -15.47
CA PRO A 8 59.93 1.37 -16.30
C PRO A 8 58.73 1.95 -15.54
N MET A 9 57.98 2.85 -16.19
CA MET A 9 56.75 3.41 -15.65
C MET A 9 55.83 2.26 -15.19
N PRO A 10 55.34 2.26 -13.94
CA PRO A 10 54.40 1.24 -13.50
C PRO A 10 53.18 1.28 -14.42
N GLU A 11 52.92 0.15 -15.08
CA GLU A 11 51.69 -0.08 -15.84
C GLU A 11 50.51 0.32 -14.95
N LEU A 12 49.82 1.39 -15.33
CA LEU A 12 48.54 1.77 -14.77
C LEU A 12 47.58 0.62 -15.08
N GLN A 13 47.45 -0.33 -14.13
CA GLN A 13 46.42 -1.35 -14.21
C GLN A 13 45.08 -0.61 -14.36
N PRO A 14 44.31 -0.85 -15.43
CA PRO A 14 43.00 -0.25 -15.58
C PRO A 14 42.21 -0.66 -14.34
N THR A 15 41.89 0.31 -13.49
CA THR A 15 41.00 0.07 -12.37
C THR A 15 39.73 -0.52 -12.98
N PRO A 16 39.27 -1.69 -12.51
CA PRO A 16 38.05 -2.27 -13.03
C PRO A 16 36.95 -1.28 -12.69
N HIS A 17 36.57 -0.45 -13.67
CA HIS A 17 35.35 0.32 -13.65
C HIS A 17 34.24 -0.72 -13.57
N SER A 18 33.93 -1.14 -12.34
CA SER A 18 32.78 -1.98 -12.04
C SER A 18 31.61 -1.15 -12.51
N PRO A 19 30.94 -1.54 -13.61
CA PRO A 19 29.72 -0.90 -14.02
C PRO A 19 28.67 -1.47 -13.08
N ASP A 20 28.75 -1.12 -11.80
CA ASP A 20 27.69 -1.30 -10.83
C ASP A 20 26.58 -0.38 -11.25
N ARG A 21 25.85 -0.87 -12.25
CA ARG A 21 24.63 -0.33 -12.78
C ARG A 21 23.81 0.08 -11.58
N TYR A 22 23.50 1.37 -11.51
CA TYR A 22 22.37 1.92 -10.79
C TYR A 22 21.08 1.20 -11.24
N ARG A 23 20.92 -0.07 -10.88
CA ARG A 23 19.66 -0.80 -11.01
C ARG A 23 18.75 -0.17 -9.99
N ARG A 24 18.01 0.84 -10.42
CA ARG A 24 16.89 1.40 -9.65
C ARG A 24 16.11 0.21 -9.09
N PRO A 25 15.89 0.12 -7.76
CA PRO A 25 15.22 -1.02 -7.17
C PRO A 25 13.85 -1.14 -7.83
N LYS A 26 13.66 -2.23 -8.58
CA LYS A 26 12.38 -2.58 -9.20
C LYS A 26 11.33 -2.59 -8.09
N ARG A 27 10.23 -1.86 -8.29
CA ARG A 27 9.08 -1.89 -7.36
C ARG A 27 8.69 -3.36 -7.19
N SER A 28 8.66 -3.83 -5.94
CA SER A 28 8.26 -5.22 -5.67
C SER A 28 6.80 -5.39 -6.10
N LEU A 29 6.52 -6.44 -6.87
CA LEU A 29 5.17 -6.76 -7.36
C LEU A 29 4.10 -6.73 -6.23
N PRO A 30 4.37 -7.20 -5.00
CA PRO A 30 3.41 -7.13 -3.91
C PRO A 30 2.96 -5.71 -3.56
N LEU A 31 3.89 -4.73 -3.55
CA LEU A 31 3.54 -3.34 -3.23
C LEU A 31 2.66 -2.70 -4.31
N ILE A 32 2.88 -3.07 -5.58
CA ILE A 32 2.02 -2.63 -6.67
C ILE A 32 0.62 -3.19 -6.50
N LEU A 33 0.50 -4.49 -6.17
CA LEU A 33 -0.79 -5.15 -5.98
C LEU A 33 -1.56 -4.56 -4.78
N ILE A 34 -0.87 -4.34 -3.64
CA ILE A 34 -1.45 -3.67 -2.48
C ILE A 34 -1.93 -2.26 -2.85
N GLY A 35 -1.12 -1.49 -3.56
CA GLY A 35 -1.49 -0.16 -4.03
C GLY A 35 -2.72 -0.19 -4.94
N LEU A 36 -2.83 -1.16 -5.84
CA LEU A 36 -4.01 -1.36 -6.70
C LEU A 36 -5.26 -1.66 -5.87
N VAL A 37 -5.16 -2.50 -4.85
CA VAL A 37 -6.32 -2.80 -3.98
C VAL A 37 -6.76 -1.55 -3.21
N PHE A 38 -5.84 -0.78 -2.64
CA PHE A 38 -6.18 0.49 -1.99
C PHE A 38 -6.76 1.52 -2.95
N ALA A 39 -6.28 1.56 -4.20
CA ALA A 39 -6.82 2.43 -5.25
C ALA A 39 -8.26 2.04 -5.57
N LEU A 40 -8.51 0.75 -5.75
CA LEU A 40 -9.85 0.21 -5.95
C LEU A 40 -10.76 0.57 -4.77
N TRP A 41 -10.33 0.36 -3.53
CA TRP A 41 -11.13 0.71 -2.34
C TRP A 41 -11.42 2.20 -2.23
N THR A 42 -10.45 3.05 -2.55
CA THR A 42 -10.64 4.51 -2.59
C THR A 42 -11.74 4.87 -3.59
N VAL A 43 -11.66 4.33 -4.81
CA VAL A 43 -12.66 4.56 -5.86
C VAL A 43 -14.02 4.05 -5.44
N LEU A 44 -14.12 2.85 -4.84
CA LEU A 44 -15.37 2.32 -4.31
C LEU A 44 -15.95 3.18 -3.18
N GLY A 45 -15.12 3.70 -2.28
CA GLY A 45 -15.54 4.61 -1.22
C GLY A 45 -16.17 5.89 -1.78
N TRP A 46 -15.50 6.52 -2.74
CA TRP A 46 -16.03 7.69 -3.45
C TRP A 46 -17.32 7.37 -4.22
N LEU A 47 -17.36 6.24 -4.95
CA LEU A 47 -18.55 5.83 -5.68
C LEU A 47 -19.73 5.58 -4.74
N ARG A 48 -19.48 5.01 -3.56
CA ARG A 48 -20.50 4.81 -2.50
C ARG A 48 -20.99 6.15 -1.96
N PHE A 49 -20.09 7.09 -1.71
CA PHE A 49 -20.44 8.44 -1.27
C PHE A 49 -21.30 9.19 -2.31
N PHE A 50 -20.85 9.24 -3.56
CA PHE A 50 -21.60 9.88 -4.64
C PHE A 50 -22.92 9.17 -4.93
N GLY A 51 -22.96 7.84 -4.89
CA GLY A 51 -24.19 7.07 -5.02
C GLY A 51 -25.19 7.37 -3.91
N ALA A 52 -24.73 7.51 -2.67
CA ALA A 52 -25.56 7.88 -1.54
C ALA A 52 -26.09 9.33 -1.64
N LEU A 53 -25.29 10.25 -2.16
CA LEU A 53 -25.72 11.63 -2.44
C LEU A 53 -26.76 11.69 -3.56
N ALA A 54 -26.48 11.07 -4.71
CA ALA A 54 -27.31 11.15 -5.91
C ALA A 54 -28.66 10.44 -5.75
N ARG A 55 -28.74 9.40 -4.92
CA ARG A 55 -29.95 8.57 -4.73
C ARG A 55 -30.54 8.69 -3.34
N ARG A 56 -30.43 9.86 -2.72
CA ARG A 56 -30.90 10.12 -1.35
C ARG A 56 -32.33 9.63 -1.13
N GLU A 57 -33.28 10.05 -1.96
CA GLU A 57 -34.71 9.73 -1.78
C GLU A 57 -35.00 8.23 -1.88
N LEU A 58 -34.34 7.55 -2.82
CA LEU A 58 -34.48 6.10 -2.99
C LEU A 58 -33.92 5.34 -1.77
N ILE A 59 -32.75 5.74 -1.27
CA ILE A 59 -32.11 5.08 -0.13
C ILE A 59 -32.90 5.32 1.15
N VAL A 60 -33.31 6.57 1.40
CA VAL A 60 -34.08 6.92 2.61
C VAL A 60 -35.43 6.20 2.61
N SER A 61 -36.08 6.02 1.45
CA SER A 61 -37.35 5.30 1.36
C SER A 61 -37.22 3.77 1.52
N LEU A 62 -36.12 3.17 1.05
CA LEU A 62 -35.92 1.71 1.14
C LEU A 62 -35.35 1.25 2.50
N VAL A 63 -34.30 1.91 2.97
CA VAL A 63 -33.49 1.45 4.12
C VAL A 63 -33.50 2.42 5.30
N GLY A 64 -34.13 3.58 5.14
CA GLY A 64 -34.25 4.58 6.19
C GLY A 64 -33.08 5.57 6.26
N PRO A 65 -33.26 6.68 6.99
CA PRO A 65 -32.29 7.77 7.04
C PRO A 65 -30.99 7.41 7.78
N GLY A 66 -31.04 6.50 8.76
CA GLY A 66 -29.85 6.06 9.50
C GLY A 66 -28.83 5.33 8.61
N ILE A 67 -29.31 4.43 7.75
CA ILE A 67 -28.45 3.71 6.80
C ILE A 67 -27.91 4.66 5.73
N HIS A 68 -28.72 5.63 5.26
CA HIS A 68 -28.24 6.67 4.34
C HIS A 68 -27.06 7.47 4.91
N ALA A 69 -27.19 7.97 6.15
CA ALA A 69 -26.12 8.69 6.83
C ALA A 69 -24.86 7.81 7.01
N TYR A 70 -25.05 6.54 7.37
CA TYR A 70 -23.98 5.57 7.46
C TYR A 70 -23.25 5.38 6.12
N LEU A 71 -23.97 5.21 5.01
CA LEU A 71 -23.37 5.04 3.68
C LEU A 71 -22.54 6.25 3.25
N LEU A 72 -23.01 7.46 3.57
CA LEU A 72 -22.26 8.70 3.32
C LEU A 72 -20.98 8.74 4.14
N LEU A 73 -21.08 8.55 5.47
CA LEU A 73 -19.92 8.60 6.36
C LEU A 73 -18.89 7.50 6.02
N ALA A 74 -19.36 6.28 5.76
CA ALA A 74 -18.50 5.17 5.37
C ALA A 74 -17.83 5.44 4.01
N GLY A 75 -18.58 5.90 3.00
CA GLY A 75 -18.02 6.22 1.69
C GLY A 75 -16.97 7.32 1.77
N LEU A 76 -17.24 8.39 2.52
CA LEU A 76 -16.32 9.49 2.74
C LEU A 76 -15.07 9.04 3.52
N ALA A 77 -15.25 8.28 4.60
CA ALA A 77 -14.15 7.77 5.41
C ALA A 77 -13.22 6.89 4.57
N TRP A 78 -13.76 5.95 3.79
CA TRP A 78 -12.96 5.08 2.92
C TRP A 78 -12.28 5.83 1.78
N GLY A 79 -12.99 6.78 1.15
CA GLY A 79 -12.44 7.62 0.09
C GLY A 79 -11.28 8.49 0.60
N LEU A 80 -11.40 9.04 1.81
CA LEU A 80 -10.34 9.84 2.42
C LEU A 80 -9.20 9.00 2.97
N LEU A 81 -9.47 7.86 3.61
CA LEU A 81 -8.44 7.04 4.25
C LEU A 81 -7.51 6.37 3.22
N GLY A 82 -8.04 6.02 2.05
CA GLY A 82 -7.23 5.44 0.99
C GLY A 82 -6.23 6.40 0.36
N LEU A 83 -6.51 7.71 0.36
CA LEU A 83 -5.64 8.73 -0.24
C LEU A 83 -4.26 8.84 0.45
N PRO A 84 -4.15 8.99 1.79
CA PRO A 84 -2.87 8.96 2.50
C PRO A 84 -2.08 7.67 2.27
N VAL A 85 -2.76 6.53 2.20
CA VAL A 85 -2.11 5.23 1.97
C VAL A 85 -1.51 5.17 0.56
N LEU A 86 -2.28 5.57 -0.46
CA LEU A 86 -1.81 5.66 -1.84
C LEU A 86 -0.68 6.66 -2.00
N TRP A 87 -0.78 7.81 -1.32
CA TRP A 87 0.28 8.81 -1.28
C TRP A 87 1.55 8.21 -0.67
N ALA A 88 1.46 7.60 0.51
CA ALA A 88 2.59 6.99 1.19
C ALA A 88 3.27 5.89 0.35
N LEU A 89 2.48 5.06 -0.35
CA LEU A 89 2.99 4.03 -1.27
C LEU A 89 3.67 4.64 -2.50
N THR A 90 3.09 5.71 -3.08
CA THR A 90 3.62 6.35 -4.30
C THR A 90 4.94 7.06 -4.02
N PHE A 91 5.02 7.78 -2.91
CA PHE A 91 6.22 8.52 -2.49
C PHE A 91 7.22 7.68 -1.70
N ARG A 92 6.93 6.39 -1.46
CA ARG A 92 7.78 5.46 -0.69
C ARG A 92 8.15 6.04 0.68
N SER A 93 7.20 6.73 1.32
CA SER A 93 7.46 7.42 2.58
C SER A 93 7.75 6.40 3.68
N HIS A 94 8.69 6.70 4.58
CA HIS A 94 9.06 5.85 5.71
C HIS A 94 7.90 5.53 6.67
N TRP A 95 6.82 6.30 6.63
CA TRP A 95 5.59 6.06 7.40
C TRP A 95 4.61 5.11 6.69
N ALA A 96 4.87 4.73 5.43
CA ALA A 96 4.02 3.83 4.67
C ALA A 96 3.70 2.52 5.41
N PRO A 97 4.65 1.76 5.98
CA PRO A 97 4.32 0.55 6.71
C PRO A 97 3.43 0.81 7.94
N LEU A 98 3.65 1.93 8.64
CA LEU A 98 2.84 2.33 9.80
C LEU A 98 1.39 2.66 9.42
N ALA A 99 1.18 3.28 8.25
CA ALA A 99 -0.17 3.56 7.73
C ALA A 99 -0.84 2.31 7.14
N LEU A 100 -0.06 1.42 6.51
CA LEU A 100 -0.56 0.25 5.78
C LEU A 100 -1.12 -0.83 6.72
N GLN A 101 -0.46 -1.07 7.86
CA GLN A 101 -0.88 -2.08 8.83
C GLN A 101 -2.30 -1.86 9.39
N PRO A 102 -2.62 -0.70 10.01
CA PRO A 102 -3.95 -0.45 10.54
C PRO A 102 -4.97 -0.41 9.40
N ALA A 103 -4.66 0.21 8.25
CA ALA A 103 -5.57 0.28 7.12
C ALA A 103 -5.91 -1.11 6.54
N ALA A 104 -4.92 -2.01 6.47
CA ALA A 104 -5.12 -3.38 6.00
C ALA A 104 -5.95 -4.24 6.97
N ALA A 105 -5.83 -4.01 8.27
CA ALA A 105 -6.61 -4.70 9.30
C ALA A 105 -8.03 -4.13 9.44
N LEU A 106 -8.17 -2.81 9.30
CA LEU A 106 -9.44 -2.11 9.44
C LEU A 106 -10.48 -2.59 8.43
N TYR A 107 -10.07 -2.90 7.20
CA TYR A 107 -10.99 -3.33 6.15
C TYR A 107 -11.68 -4.67 6.43
N PRO A 108 -10.96 -5.78 6.70
CA PRO A 108 -11.59 -7.04 7.13
C PRO A 108 -12.53 -6.83 8.31
N VAL A 109 -12.09 -6.10 9.33
CA VAL A 109 -12.88 -5.88 10.55
C VAL A 109 -14.19 -5.16 10.22
N LEU A 110 -14.12 -4.05 9.49
CA LEU A 110 -15.31 -3.30 9.08
C LEU A 110 -16.20 -4.10 8.14
N TYR A 111 -15.63 -4.87 7.21
CA TYR A 111 -16.39 -5.73 6.31
C TYR A 111 -17.21 -6.77 7.07
N TRP A 112 -16.57 -7.49 8.00
CA TRP A 112 -17.26 -8.51 8.79
C TRP A 112 -18.30 -7.89 9.72
N LEU A 113 -18.00 -6.71 10.27
CA LEU A 113 -18.94 -5.94 11.10
C LEU A 113 -20.16 -5.48 10.29
N GLU A 114 -19.96 -4.87 9.12
CA GLU A 114 -21.02 -4.51 8.17
C GLU A 114 -21.86 -5.73 7.81
N ARG A 115 -21.20 -6.87 7.54
CA ARG A 115 -21.88 -8.08 7.14
C ARG A 115 -22.75 -8.67 8.24
N ILE A 116 -22.28 -8.68 9.49
CA ILE A 116 -23.04 -9.20 10.64
C ILE A 116 -24.19 -8.26 11.03
N LEU A 117 -23.97 -6.94 10.98
CA LEU A 117 -24.96 -5.96 11.43
C LEU A 117 -26.00 -5.59 10.37
N LEU A 118 -25.58 -5.36 9.13
CA LEU A 118 -26.44 -4.78 8.08
C LEU A 118 -26.99 -5.82 7.10
N TRP A 119 -26.30 -6.95 6.90
CA TRP A 119 -26.63 -7.89 5.83
C TRP A 119 -27.20 -9.21 6.38
N ARG A 120 -28.49 -9.21 6.71
CA ARG A 120 -29.31 -10.43 6.91
C ARG A 120 -29.92 -10.97 5.61
N ASP A 121 -29.27 -10.73 4.47
CA ASP A 121 -29.77 -11.18 3.19
C ASP A 121 -29.57 -12.71 3.04
N PRO A 122 -30.62 -13.49 2.75
CA PRO A 122 -30.52 -14.94 2.57
C PRO A 122 -29.53 -15.33 1.45
N GLY A 123 -29.41 -14.51 0.40
CA GLY A 123 -28.48 -14.75 -0.71
C GLY A 123 -27.01 -14.57 -0.34
N ALA A 124 -26.73 -13.72 0.66
CA ALA A 124 -25.36 -13.45 1.08
C ALA A 124 -24.69 -14.69 1.69
N HIS A 125 -25.46 -15.59 2.32
CA HIS A 125 -24.94 -16.80 2.96
C HIS A 125 -24.26 -17.76 1.97
N ARG A 126 -24.50 -17.68 0.66
CA ARG A 126 -23.85 -18.60 -0.28
C ARG A 126 -22.39 -18.26 -0.57
N ASN A 127 -22.02 -16.97 -0.45
CA ASN A 127 -20.72 -16.46 -0.89
C ASN A 127 -19.71 -16.25 0.26
N TRP A 128 -20.05 -16.63 1.50
CA TRP A 128 -19.18 -16.41 2.66
C TRP A 128 -17.80 -17.11 2.57
N PRO A 129 -17.64 -18.35 2.05
CA PRO A 129 -16.33 -18.99 2.07
C PRO A 129 -15.35 -18.33 1.09
N LEU A 130 -15.86 -17.83 -0.05
CA LEU A 130 -15.07 -17.04 -1.00
C LEU A 130 -14.59 -15.72 -0.37
N MET A 131 -15.48 -15.04 0.35
CA MET A 131 -15.13 -13.81 1.07
C MET A 131 -14.09 -14.04 2.16
N LEU A 132 -14.18 -15.16 2.89
CA LEU A 132 -13.18 -15.55 3.88
C LEU A 132 -11.82 -15.82 3.22
N LEU A 133 -11.80 -16.60 2.14
CA LEU A 133 -10.58 -16.87 1.38
C LEU A 133 -9.95 -15.57 0.86
N LEU A 134 -10.76 -14.64 0.34
CA LEU A 134 -10.28 -13.34 -0.11
C LEU A 134 -9.69 -12.51 1.04
N THR A 135 -10.30 -12.59 2.23
CA THR A 135 -9.78 -11.93 3.45
C THR A 135 -8.42 -12.49 3.85
N ILE A 136 -8.28 -13.83 3.87
CA ILE A 136 -7.02 -14.50 4.17
C ILE A 136 -5.96 -14.14 3.12
N ALA A 137 -6.32 -14.17 1.84
CA ALA A 137 -5.44 -13.81 0.74
C ALA A 137 -4.97 -12.35 0.85
N TRP A 138 -5.86 -11.43 1.21
CA TRP A 138 -5.53 -10.03 1.44
C TRP A 138 -4.53 -9.85 2.60
N VAL A 139 -4.81 -10.46 3.75
CA VAL A 139 -3.92 -10.39 4.91
C VAL A 139 -2.56 -10.99 4.57
N GLY A 140 -2.54 -12.17 3.92
CA GLY A 140 -1.31 -12.81 3.45
C GLY A 140 -0.51 -11.92 2.49
N LEU A 141 -1.19 -11.25 1.55
CA LEU A 141 -0.56 -10.32 0.61
C LEU A 141 0.07 -9.13 1.34
N VAL A 142 -0.61 -8.54 2.33
CA VAL A 142 -0.08 -7.42 3.11
C VAL A 142 1.13 -7.85 3.92
N PHE A 143 1.06 -8.98 4.62
CA PHE A 143 2.20 -9.53 5.37
C PHE A 143 3.40 -9.83 4.47
N TRP A 144 3.16 -10.45 3.30
CA TRP A 144 4.20 -10.66 2.29
C TRP A 144 4.79 -9.33 1.84
N GLY A 145 3.96 -8.36 1.44
CA GLY A 145 4.40 -7.06 0.94
C GLY A 145 5.27 -6.30 1.95
N LEU A 146 4.88 -6.32 3.23
CA LEU A 146 5.65 -5.70 4.31
C LEU A 146 7.00 -6.42 4.51
N ARG A 147 7.02 -7.75 4.56
CA ARG A 147 8.26 -8.53 4.72
C ARG A 147 9.21 -8.35 3.54
N SER A 148 8.68 -8.32 2.32
CA SER A 148 9.46 -8.08 1.09
C SER A 148 10.02 -6.67 1.01
N ALA A 149 9.30 -5.66 1.51
CA ALA A 149 9.76 -4.28 1.55
C ALA A 149 10.89 -4.07 2.59
N GLN A 150 10.85 -4.79 3.72
CA GLN A 150 11.91 -4.76 4.72
C GLN A 150 13.21 -5.40 4.22
N SER A 151 13.15 -6.51 3.48
CA SER A 151 14.34 -7.22 3.00
C SER A 151 15.04 -6.55 1.82
N SER A 152 14.38 -5.62 1.11
CA SER A 152 14.89 -5.03 -0.14
C SER A 152 15.60 -3.68 0.05
N GLY A 153 15.93 -3.27 1.29
CA GLY A 153 16.64 -2.01 1.56
C GLY A 153 15.86 -0.75 1.16
N PHE A 154 14.57 -0.89 0.82
CA PHE A 154 13.73 0.14 0.23
C PHE A 154 13.48 1.34 1.17
N PHE A 155 13.64 1.14 2.47
CA PHE A 155 13.50 2.15 3.52
C PHE A 155 14.82 2.55 4.19
N ASN A 156 15.96 1.95 3.79
CA ASN A 156 17.24 2.18 4.46
C ASN A 156 17.91 3.47 3.97
N ARG A 157 17.22 4.60 4.13
CA ARG A 157 17.71 5.94 3.79
C ARG A 157 17.60 6.84 5.03
N LYS A 158 18.23 6.43 6.13
CA LYS A 158 18.48 7.30 7.28
C LYS A 158 19.56 6.68 8.17
N HIS A 159 20.80 7.18 8.06
CA HIS A 159 21.51 7.79 9.20
C HIS A 159 22.97 8.23 8.93
N ASP A 160 23.44 8.37 7.69
CA ASP A 160 24.83 8.81 7.46
C ASP A 160 25.05 10.35 7.48
N ASN A 161 24.30 11.09 8.30
CA ASN A 161 24.45 12.57 8.40
C ASN A 161 24.62 13.08 9.84
N THR A 162 25.32 12.32 10.69
CA THR A 162 25.76 12.74 12.03
C THR A 162 27.26 12.55 12.24
N GLY A 163 28.06 12.97 11.27
CA GLY A 163 29.52 12.96 11.42
C GLY A 163 30.21 13.85 10.40
N GLY A 164 30.36 15.14 10.71
CA GLY A 164 31.27 16.03 9.98
C GLY A 164 30.85 17.49 10.04
N GLY A 165 31.46 18.25 10.95
CA GLY A 165 31.42 19.72 10.99
C GLY A 165 31.14 20.27 12.37
#